data_AF-A0A210P5Y8-F1
#
_entry.id   AF-A0A210P5Y8-F1
#
_cell.length_a   1.000
_cell.length_b   1.000
_cell.length_c   1.000
_cell.angle_alpha   90.00
_cell.angle_beta   90.00
_cell.angle_gamma   90.00
#
_symmetry.space_group_name_H-M   'P 1'
#
loop_
_entity.id
_entity.type
_entity.pdbx_description
1 polymer ?
#
loop_
_entity_poly.entity_id
_entity_poly.type
_entity_poly.pdbx_seq_one_letter_code
_entity_poly.pdbx_strand_id
1 'polypeptide(L)'
;MYGSYYSPTTVSNITAQVTKQIEAFHQRTIKANYVCLFLDATYLPLRRDSVQREEVYIALGITSVGIKEVLDYRIAPSENAGVWSEMAEDLKKRGLEQVQLIIADGIASIIARFPES
;
A
#
# COMPACT_ATOMS: atom_id res chain seq x y z
N MET A 1 31.83 -21.14 2.80
CA MET A 1 31.35 -21.64 4.11
C MET A 1 30.49 -20.55 4.74
N TYR A 2 29.18 -20.50 4.43
CA TYR A 2 28.25 -19.56 5.07
C TYR A 2 27.46 -20.33 6.15
N GLY A 3 28.10 -20.51 7.30
CA GLY A 3 27.56 -21.21 8.47
C GLY A 3 27.31 -20.26 9.64
N SER A 4 26.85 -19.03 9.36
CA SER A 4 26.48 -18.11 10.43
C SER A 4 25.02 -18.37 10.80
N TYR A 5 24.84 -19.20 11.83
CA TYR A 5 23.60 -19.31 12.58
C TYR A 5 23.19 -17.90 13.03
N TYR A 6 22.27 -17.26 12.31
CA TYR A 6 21.56 -16.11 12.84
C TYR A 6 20.82 -16.59 14.08
N SER A 7 21.19 -16.07 15.26
CA SER A 7 20.46 -16.40 16.47
C SER A 7 18.99 -15.98 16.31
N PRO A 8 18.03 -16.69 16.93
CA PRO A 8 16.62 -16.27 16.91
C PRO A 8 16.45 -14.80 17.31
N THR A 9 17.27 -14.33 18.25
CA THR A 9 17.34 -12.93 18.69
C THR A 9 17.78 -11.97 17.59
N THR A 10 18.75 -12.35 16.75
CA THR A 10 19.18 -11.54 15.60
C THR A 10 18.09 -11.45 14.53
N VAL A 11 17.41 -12.56 14.24
CA VAL A 11 16.27 -12.57 13.31
C VAL A 11 15.12 -11.73 13.86
N SER A 12 14.77 -11.89 15.14
CA SER A 12 13.72 -11.10 15.80
C SER A 12 14.04 -9.60 15.82
N ASN A 13 15.29 -9.22 16.05
CA ASN A 13 15.71 -7.81 16.01
C ASN A 13 15.57 -7.21 14.61
N ILE A 14 15.95 -7.97 13.57
CA ILE A 14 15.76 -7.55 12.17
C ILE A 14 14.27 -7.39 11.87
N THR A 15 13.44 -8.37 12.26
CA THR A 15 11.98 -8.27 12.09
C THR A 15 11.40 -7.04 12.78
N ALA A 16 11.79 -6.75 14.02
CA ALA A 16 11.33 -5.58 14.75
C ALA A 16 11.73 -4.27 14.08
N GLN A 17 12.93 -4.19 13.49
CA GLN A 17 13.36 -3.02 12.74
C GLN A 17 12.55 -2.84 11.45
N VAL A 18 12.26 -3.93 10.74
CA VAL A 18 11.43 -3.91 9.53
C VAL A 18 10.01 -3.45 9.86
N THR A 19 9.41 -3.93 10.96
CA THR A 19 8.09 -3.48 11.40
C THR A 19 8.04 -1.97 11.62
N LYS A 20 9.06 -1.39 12.28
CA LYS A 20 9.14 0.07 12.46
C LYS A 20 9.24 0.83 11.14
N GLN A 21 9.96 0.29 10.16
CA GLN A 21 10.05 0.90 8.83
C GLN A 21 8.72 0.83 8.07
N ILE A 22 7.99 -0.27 8.22
CA ILE A 22 6.64 -0.43 7.66
C ILE A 22 5.69 0.59 8.29
N GLU A 23 5.67 0.71 9.61
CA GLU A 23 4.85 1.71 10.31
C GLU A 23 5.18 3.14 9.87
N ALA A 24 6.48 3.48 9.80
CA ALA A 24 6.93 4.78 9.30
C ALA A 24 6.51 5.02 7.84
N PHE A 25 6.50 3.97 7.01
CA PHE A 25 6.03 4.06 5.62
C PHE A 25 4.53 4.37 5.53
N HIS A 26 3.70 3.73 6.35
CA HIS A 26 2.25 4.00 6.39
C HIS A 26 1.91 5.36 7.01
N GLN A 27 2.79 5.93 7.83
CA GLN A 27 2.56 7.23 8.49
C GLN A 27 3.21 8.41 7.76
N ARG A 28 4.11 8.17 6.80
CA ARG A 28 4.83 9.26 6.13
C ARG A 28 3.87 10.21 5.41
N THR A 29 4.15 11.50 5.51
CA THR A 29 3.48 12.54 4.73
C THR A 29 3.71 12.30 3.24
N ILE A 30 2.66 12.50 2.45
CA ILE A 30 2.71 12.40 0.99
C ILE A 30 2.49 13.78 0.37
N LYS A 31 2.88 13.94 -0.89
CA LYS A 31 2.70 15.21 -1.61
C LYS A 31 1.21 15.51 -1.78
N ALA A 32 0.88 16.80 -1.82
CA ALA A 32 -0.49 17.26 -2.05
C ALA A 32 -1.05 16.89 -3.42
N ASN A 33 -0.21 16.91 -4.46
CA ASN A 33 -0.66 16.88 -5.84
C ASN A 33 -0.07 15.71 -6.62
N TYR A 34 -0.95 14.94 -7.25
CA TYR A 34 -0.61 13.88 -8.20
C TYR A 34 -1.41 14.04 -9.49
N VAL A 35 -0.79 13.69 -10.61
CA VAL A 35 -1.47 13.67 -11.91
C VAL A 35 -2.27 12.38 -12.04
N CYS A 36 -1.68 11.23 -11.72
CA CYS A 36 -2.38 9.96 -11.74
C CYS A 36 -2.26 9.24 -10.41
N LEU A 37 -3.34 8.59 -9.98
CA LEU A 37 -3.35 7.61 -8.90
C LEU A 37 -3.78 6.26 -9.46
N PHE A 38 -2.89 5.28 -9.38
CA PHE A 38 -3.15 3.90 -9.74
C PHE A 38 -3.51 3.11 -8.48
N LEU A 39 -4.62 2.40 -8.54
CA LEU A 39 -5.11 1.52 -7.50
C LEU A 39 -5.17 0.12 -8.09
N ASP A 40 -4.28 -0.77 -7.63
CA ASP A 40 -4.17 -2.12 -8.16
C ASP A 40 -4.20 -3.15 -7.02
N ALA A 41 -4.76 -4.33 -7.30
CA ALA A 41 -4.80 -5.43 -6.36
C ALA A 41 -4.13 -6.66 -6.99
N THR A 42 -3.10 -7.17 -6.33
CA THR A 42 -2.38 -8.36 -6.80
C THR A 42 -2.42 -9.47 -5.76
N TYR A 43 -2.57 -10.72 -6.23
CA TYR A 43 -2.57 -11.88 -5.35
C TYR A 43 -1.13 -12.30 -5.04
N LEU A 44 -0.74 -12.21 -3.77
CA LEU A 44 0.55 -12.70 -3.32
C LEU A 44 0.36 -14.01 -2.54
N PRO A 45 1.06 -15.10 -2.89
CA PRO A 45 1.06 -16.32 -2.09
C PRO A 45 1.83 -16.05 -0.80
N LEU A 46 1.11 -15.88 0.32
CA LEU A 46 1.70 -15.68 1.64
C LEU A 46 1.68 -17.00 2.41
N ARG A 47 2.80 -17.31 3.07
CA ARG A 47 2.96 -18.52 3.87
C ARG A 47 3.01 -18.13 5.34
N ARG A 48 1.86 -18.21 6.02
CA ARG A 48 1.77 -17.98 7.48
C ARG A 48 1.85 -19.28 8.27
N ASP A 49 1.24 -20.37 7.77
CA ASP A 49 1.37 -21.76 8.25
C ASP A 49 0.96 -22.76 7.15
N SER A 50 -0.12 -22.43 6.43
CA SER A 50 -0.46 -22.94 5.11
C SER A 50 -0.28 -21.83 4.05
N VAL A 51 -0.12 -22.19 2.78
CA VAL A 51 -0.03 -21.19 1.69
C VAL A 51 -1.45 -20.67 1.45
N GLN A 52 -1.72 -19.43 1.83
CA GLN A 52 -2.97 -18.74 1.52
C GLN A 52 -2.69 -17.63 0.51
N ARG A 53 -3.61 -17.46 -0.45
CA ARG A 53 -3.55 -16.35 -1.40
C ARG A 53 -4.18 -15.15 -0.70
N GLU A 54 -3.36 -14.18 -0.34
CA GLU A 54 -3.83 -12.90 0.21
C GLU A 54 -3.76 -11.86 -0.91
N GLU A 55 -4.70 -10.90 -0.86
CA GLU A 55 -4.73 -9.79 -1.79
C GLU A 55 -3.91 -8.63 -1.25
N VAL A 56 -3.02 -8.13 -2.10
CA VAL A 56 -2.20 -6.96 -1.81
C VAL A 56 -2.71 -5.81 -2.65
N TYR A 57 -3.26 -4.83 -1.95
CA TYR A 57 -3.79 -3.57 -2.45
C TYR A 57 -2.64 -2.58 -2.51
N ILE A 58 -2.42 -1.92 -3.64
CA ILE A 58 -1.31 -1.00 -3.85
C ILE A 58 -1.86 0.31 -4.40
N ALA A 59 -1.50 1.42 -3.75
CA ALA A 59 -1.73 2.76 -4.25
C ALA A 59 -0.43 3.36 -4.78
N LEU A 60 -0.41 3.74 -6.07
CA LEU A 60 0.75 4.33 -6.73
C LEU A 60 0.40 5.70 -7.30
N GLY A 61 1.11 6.74 -6.86
CA GLY A 61 0.96 8.10 -7.34
C GLY A 61 1.97 8.42 -8.43
N ILE A 62 1.55 9.17 -9.44
CA ILE A 62 2.43 9.79 -10.44
C ILE A 62 2.40 11.30 -10.23
N THR A 63 3.55 11.87 -9.92
CA THR A 63 3.72 13.32 -9.73
C THR A 63 3.59 14.08 -11.06
N SER A 64 3.46 15.40 -10.99
CA SER A 64 3.45 16.29 -12.17
C SER A 64 4.70 16.22 -13.04
N VAL A 65 5.81 15.73 -12.48
CA VAL A 65 7.09 15.54 -13.20
C VAL A 65 7.19 14.10 -13.77
N GLY A 66 6.14 13.28 -13.64
CA GLY A 66 6.10 11.92 -14.15
C GLY A 66 6.78 10.88 -13.26
N ILE A 67 7.24 11.25 -12.06
CA ILE A 67 7.85 10.31 -11.11
C ILE A 67 6.76 9.45 -10.48
N LYS A 68 6.92 8.13 -10.54
CA LYS A 68 6.06 7.14 -9.90
C LYS A 68 6.52 6.89 -8.46
N GLU A 69 5.59 6.89 -7.53
CA GLU A 69 5.85 6.55 -6.13
C GLU A 69 4.72 5.69 -5.55
N VAL A 70 5.08 4.61 -4.86
CA VAL A 70 4.10 3.80 -4.11
C VAL A 70 3.71 4.61 -2.87
N LEU A 71 2.46 5.03 -2.76
CA LEU A 71 1.97 5.85 -1.65
C LEU A 71 1.66 5.02 -0.42
N ASP A 72 1.01 3.88 -0.65
CA ASP A 72 0.59 2.95 0.38
C ASP A 72 0.36 1.54 -0.17
N TYR A 73 0.34 0.55 0.71
CA TYR A 73 -0.12 -0.80 0.38
C TYR A 73 -0.88 -1.40 1.55
N ARG A 74 -1.78 -2.34 1.30
CA ARG A 74 -2.49 -3.08 2.34
C ARG A 74 -2.62 -4.54 1.95
N ILE A 75 -2.54 -5.41 2.94
CA ILE A 75 -2.71 -6.84 2.75
C ILE A 75 -4.01 -7.23 3.45
N ALA A 76 -4.96 -7.78 2.70
CA ALA A 76 -6.23 -8.24 3.24
C ALA A 76 -6.53 -9.67 2.75
N PRO A 77 -7.15 -10.51 3.60
CA PRO A 77 -7.44 -11.90 3.26
C PRO A 77 -8.57 -12.09 2.23
N SER A 78 -9.35 -11.04 1.90
CA SER A 78 -10.45 -11.12 0.92
C SER A 78 -10.80 -9.76 0.32
N GLU A 79 -11.35 -9.74 -0.90
CA GLU A 79 -11.97 -8.56 -1.53
C GLU A 79 -12.98 -7.91 -0.58
N ASN A 80 -12.60 -6.76 -0.03
CA ASN A 80 -13.50 -5.94 0.75
C ASN A 80 -13.40 -4.51 0.24
N ALA A 81 -14.51 -4.00 -0.31
CA ALA A 81 -14.63 -2.62 -0.77
C ALA A 81 -14.25 -1.58 0.30
N GLY A 82 -14.30 -1.95 1.59
CA GLY A 82 -13.83 -1.14 2.70
C GLY A 82 -12.34 -0.82 2.67
N VAL A 83 -11.49 -1.71 2.16
CA VAL A 83 -10.02 -1.53 2.17
C VAL A 83 -9.61 -0.30 1.37
N TRP A 84 -10.24 -0.09 0.20
CA TRP A 84 -10.00 1.08 -0.63
C TRP A 84 -10.49 2.38 0.00
N SER A 85 -11.61 2.33 0.72
CA SER A 85 -12.16 3.50 1.40
C SER A 85 -11.22 3.95 2.53
N GLU A 86 -10.79 3.01 3.35
CA GLU A 86 -9.82 3.29 4.42
C GLU A 86 -8.48 3.76 3.87
N MET A 87 -7.98 3.15 2.79
CA MET A 87 -6.75 3.59 2.13
C MET A 87 -6.90 5.02 1.58
N ALA A 88 -8.02 5.35 0.94
CA ALA A 88 -8.28 6.69 0.44
C ALA A 88 -8.35 7.74 1.57
N GLU A 89 -9.01 7.42 2.68
CA GLU A 89 -9.06 8.28 3.86
C GLU A 89 -7.68 8.52 4.47
N ASP A 90 -6.85 7.48 4.57
CA ASP A 90 -5.51 7.61 5.12
C ASP A 90 -4.59 8.42 4.19
N LEU A 91 -4.69 8.23 2.87
CA LEU A 91 -3.97 9.07 1.92
C LEU A 91 -4.36 10.55 2.07
N LYS A 92 -5.65 10.86 2.22
CA LYS A 92 -6.11 12.24 2.49
C LYS A 92 -5.54 12.79 3.79
N LYS A 93 -5.61 12.03 4.89
CA LYS A 93 -5.03 12.43 6.20
C LYS A 93 -3.52 12.68 6.12
N ARG A 94 -2.81 11.96 5.25
CA ARG A 94 -1.36 12.08 5.04
C ARG A 94 -0.97 13.22 4.10
N GLY A 95 -1.94 13.96 3.58
CA GLY A 95 -1.73 15.18 2.80
C GLY A 95 -2.08 15.06 1.32
N LEU A 96 -2.73 13.99 0.85
CA LEU A 96 -3.25 13.94 -0.53
C LEU A 96 -4.42 14.92 -0.69
N GLU A 97 -4.26 15.92 -1.56
CA GLU A 97 -5.28 16.95 -1.80
C GLU A 97 -5.89 16.83 -3.19
N GLN A 98 -5.07 16.73 -4.24
CA GLN A 98 -5.53 16.73 -5.63
C GLN A 98 -4.96 15.56 -6.43
N VAL A 99 -5.86 14.89 -7.16
CA VAL A 99 -5.54 13.84 -8.12
C VAL A 99 -6.32 14.12 -9.41
N GLN A 100 -5.63 14.24 -10.54
CA GLN A 100 -6.28 14.57 -11.82
C GLN A 100 -6.92 13.34 -12.48
N LEU A 101 -6.35 12.16 -12.29
CA LEU A 101 -6.84 10.91 -12.86
C LEU A 101 -6.66 9.75 -11.89
N ILE A 102 -7.73 8.98 -11.67
CA ILE A 102 -7.69 7.75 -10.89
C ILE A 102 -7.89 6.57 -11.84
N ILE A 103 -6.98 5.60 -11.80
CA ILE A 103 -7.02 4.38 -12.60
C ILE A 103 -7.08 3.20 -11.63
N ALA A 104 -8.14 2.42 -11.70
CA ALA A 104 -8.31 1.22 -10.90
C ALA A 104 -8.69 0.05 -11.80
N ASP A 105 -8.10 -1.12 -11.58
CA ASP A 105 -8.51 -2.35 -12.29
C ASP A 105 -9.70 -3.00 -11.55
N GLY A 106 -10.69 -3.46 -12.30
CA GLY A 106 -11.79 -4.30 -11.81
C GLY A 106 -12.82 -3.68 -10.84
N ILE A 107 -12.60 -2.49 -10.28
CA ILE A 107 -13.41 -1.99 -9.15
C ILE A 107 -14.17 -0.71 -9.53
N ALA A 108 -15.36 -0.89 -10.11
CA ALA A 108 -16.29 0.20 -10.44
C ALA A 108 -16.76 0.99 -9.19
N SER A 109 -16.67 0.42 -7.98
CA SER A 109 -17.12 1.06 -6.73
C SER A 109 -16.15 2.10 -6.17
N ILE A 110 -14.89 2.12 -6.60
CA ILE A 110 -13.87 3.10 -6.18
C ILE A 110 -14.13 4.48 -6.77
N ILE A 111 -14.47 4.53 -8.06
CA ILE A 111 -14.63 5.78 -8.81
C ILE A 111 -15.79 6.62 -8.24
N ALA A 112 -16.85 5.97 -7.76
CA ALA A 112 -17.99 6.65 -7.14
C ALA A 112 -17.69 7.32 -5.78
N ARG A 113 -16.51 7.10 -5.19
CA ARG A 113 -16.16 7.54 -3.82
C ARG A 113 -15.15 8.68 -3.76
N PHE A 114 -14.47 8.97 -4.86
CA PHE A 114 -13.69 10.20 -4.99
C PHE A 114 -14.61 11.27 -5.58
N PRO A 115 -14.85 12.40 -4.89
CA PRO A 115 -15.67 13.46 -5.46
C PRO A 115 -15.00 13.95 -6.74
N GLU A 116 -15.75 13.95 -7.85
CA GLU A 116 -15.35 14.69 -9.05
C GLU A 116 -15.11 16.14 -8.63
N SER A 117 -13.89 16.62 -8.88
CA SER A 117 -13.45 17.99 -8.62
C SER A 117 -14.19 18.99 -9.49
#